data_AF-A0A238KAR0-F1
#
_entry.id   AF-A0A238KAR0-F1
#
_cell.length_a   1.000
_cell.length_b   1.000
_cell.length_c   1.000
_cell.angle_alpha   90.00
_cell.angle_beta   90.00
_cell.angle_gamma   90.00
#
_symmetry.space_group_name_H-M   'P 1'
#
loop_
_entity.id
_entity.type
_entity.pdbx_description
1 polymer ?
#
loop_
_entity_poly.entity_id
_entity_poly.type
_entity_poly.pdbx_seq_one_letter_code
_entity_poly.pdbx_strand_id
1 'polypeptide(L)'
;MPSTIDAEKFAALRSKARSKIDFETEFFETEDFKKFRDRIFKVLVEREERLSRGYTELRGAALIGPPGIGKTRMVKRIAAEFKEVVDATGGLKYGSLIWSVTVPSRATVRETCELILHDLGYPISARRDEGYLVSLVVDRLQQKRDCSASSR
;
A
#
# COMPACT_ATOMS: atom_id res chain seq x y z
N MET A 1 29.64 35.10 20.73
CA MET A 1 28.75 35.46 19.61
C MET A 1 29.21 34.65 18.41
N PRO A 2 28.38 33.77 17.80
CA PRO A 2 28.80 33.06 16.60
C PRO A 2 29.18 34.07 15.51
N SER A 3 30.27 33.83 14.80
CA SER A 3 30.74 34.75 13.77
C SER A 3 29.70 34.82 12.63
N THR A 4 29.52 35.97 12.00
CA THR A 4 28.57 36.17 10.89
C THR A 4 28.80 35.16 9.76
N ILE A 5 30.05 34.73 9.57
CA ILE A 5 30.48 33.73 8.60
C ILE A 5 29.91 32.33 8.92
N ASP A 6 29.75 31.99 10.19
CA ASP A 6 29.19 30.69 10.60
C ASP A 6 27.67 30.64 10.39
N ALA A 7 26.98 31.78 10.55
CA ALA A 7 25.55 31.89 10.30
C ALA A 7 25.20 31.74 8.80
N GLU A 8 25.97 32.38 7.91
CA GLU A 8 25.80 32.24 6.46
C GLU A 8 26.10 30.82 5.97
N LYS A 9 27.19 30.19 6.46
CA LYS A 9 27.50 28.80 6.16
C LYS A 9 26.39 27.86 6.60
N PHE A 10 25.83 28.07 7.80
CA PHE A 10 24.71 27.27 8.29
C PHE A 10 23.44 27.45 7.45
N ALA A 11 23.12 28.68 7.02
CA ALA A 11 22.00 28.95 6.13
C ALA A 11 22.15 28.25 4.77
N ALA A 12 23.35 28.26 4.18
CA ALA A 12 23.65 27.56 2.93
C ALA A 12 23.55 26.04 3.09
N LEU A 13 24.02 25.47 4.20
CA LEU A 13 23.85 24.04 4.51
C LEU A 13 22.38 23.66 4.64
N ARG A 14 21.58 24.50 5.32
CA ARG A 14 20.13 24.28 5.46
C ARG A 14 19.41 24.35 4.11
N SER A 15 19.80 25.27 3.22
CA SER A 15 19.24 25.35 1.87
C SER A 15 19.55 24.10 1.05
N LYS A 16 20.80 23.62 1.07
CA LYS A 16 21.18 22.37 0.39
C LYS A 16 20.45 21.15 0.94
N ALA A 17 20.29 21.08 2.27
CA ALA A 17 19.55 20.01 2.92
C ALA A 17 18.07 20.01 2.50
N ARG A 18 17.43 21.18 2.40
CA ARG A 18 16.05 21.31 1.90
C ARG A 18 15.90 20.78 0.48
N SER A 19 16.72 21.27 -0.45
CA SER A 19 16.66 20.80 -1.84
C SER A 19 16.90 19.29 -1.95
N LYS A 20 17.82 18.74 -1.15
CA LYS A 20 18.05 17.29 -1.10
C LYS A 20 16.81 16.53 -0.63
N ILE A 21 16.13 17.00 0.42
CA ILE A 21 14.89 16.41 0.93
C ILE A 21 13.79 16.50 -0.12
N ASP A 22 13.65 17.63 -0.81
CA ASP A 22 12.65 17.80 -1.87
C ASP A 22 12.82 16.73 -2.96
N PHE A 23 14.06 16.50 -3.44
CA PHE A 23 14.35 15.43 -4.40
C PHE A 23 14.15 14.01 -3.85
N GLU A 24 14.37 13.77 -2.55
CA GLU A 24 14.06 12.48 -1.93
C GLU A 24 12.54 12.20 -1.89
N THR A 25 11.72 13.25 -1.76
CA THR A 25 10.25 13.15 -1.71
C THR A 25 9.57 13.08 -3.07
N GLU A 26 10.24 13.51 -4.14
CA GLU A 26 9.67 13.48 -5.49
C GLU A 26 9.68 12.07 -6.07
N PHE A 27 8.57 11.64 -6.68
CA PHE A 27 8.44 10.33 -7.30
C PHE A 27 8.48 10.49 -8.82
N PHE A 28 9.51 9.92 -9.44
CA PHE A 28 9.67 9.94 -10.89
C PHE A 28 9.04 8.69 -11.50
N GLU A 29 8.10 8.89 -12.42
CA GLU A 29 7.46 7.79 -13.13
C GLU A 29 8.40 7.20 -14.17
N THR A 30 8.97 6.04 -13.85
CA THR A 30 9.79 5.28 -14.77
C THR A 30 8.95 4.41 -15.71
N GLU A 31 9.55 3.94 -16.80
CA GLU A 31 8.90 2.98 -17.71
C GLU A 31 8.50 1.69 -16.98
N ASP A 32 9.35 1.20 -16.06
CA ASP A 32 9.05 0.02 -15.25
C ASP A 32 7.87 0.26 -14.29
N PHE A 33 7.77 1.47 -13.75
CA PHE A 33 6.60 1.87 -12.96
C PHE A 33 5.32 1.81 -13.79
N LYS A 34 5.32 2.40 -14.98
CA LYS A 34 4.15 2.42 -15.87
C LYS A 34 3.71 1.01 -16.25
N LYS A 35 4.66 0.15 -16.68
CA LYS A 35 4.38 -1.26 -17.00
C LYS A 35 3.79 -2.03 -15.81
N PHE A 36 4.35 -1.83 -14.62
CA PHE A 36 3.88 -2.51 -13.42
C PHE A 36 2.50 -2.00 -12.97
N ARG A 37 2.29 -0.68 -13.02
CA ARG A 37 0.99 -0.03 -12.78
C ARG A 37 -0.09 -0.59 -13.70
N ASP A 38 0.16 -0.59 -15.01
CA ASP A 38 -0.81 -1.07 -16.00
C ASP A 38 -1.13 -2.56 -15.80
N ARG A 39 -0.13 -3.35 -15.39
CA ARG A 39 -0.34 -4.77 -15.03
C ARG A 39 -1.23 -4.92 -13.80
N ILE A 40 -1.01 -4.13 -12.75
CA ILE A 40 -1.85 -4.14 -11.54
C ILE A 40 -3.28 -3.73 -11.88
N PHE A 41 -3.45 -2.64 -12.62
CA PHE A 41 -4.76 -2.12 -13.03
C PHE A 41 -5.53 -3.18 -13.82
N LYS A 42 -4.87 -3.81 -14.81
CA LYS A 42 -5.46 -4.91 -15.57
C LYS A 42 -5.91 -6.05 -14.68
N VAL A 43 -5.08 -6.51 -13.74
CA VAL A 43 -5.44 -7.60 -12.82
C VAL A 43 -6.66 -7.26 -11.98
N LEU A 44 -6.76 -6.01 -11.50
CA LEU A 44 -7.87 -5.57 -10.66
C LEU A 44 -9.18 -5.41 -11.45
N VAL A 45 -9.12 -4.85 -12.66
CA VAL A 45 -10.29 -4.73 -13.55
C VAL A 45 -10.78 -6.11 -13.99
N GLU A 46 -9.88 -7.01 -14.39
CA GLU A 46 -10.29 -8.37 -14.74
C GLU A 46 -10.82 -9.15 -13.53
N ARG A 47 -10.38 -8.84 -12.31
CA ARG A 47 -10.92 -9.43 -11.08
C ARG A 47 -12.38 -9.03 -10.87
N GLU A 48 -12.72 -7.76 -11.11
CA GLU A 48 -14.10 -7.27 -11.03
C GLU A 48 -15.03 -8.08 -11.96
N GLU A 49 -14.61 -8.24 -13.22
CA GLU A 49 -15.35 -9.01 -14.24
C GLU A 49 -15.42 -10.52 -13.93
N ARG A 50 -14.38 -11.08 -13.31
CA ARG A 50 -14.41 -12.48 -12.88
C ARG A 50 -15.41 -12.70 -11.75
N LEU A 51 -15.37 -11.83 -10.75
CA LEU A 51 -16.29 -11.88 -9.61
C LEU A 51 -17.74 -11.63 -10.06
N SER A 52 -17.98 -10.78 -11.06
CA SER A 52 -19.32 -10.56 -11.61
C SER A 52 -19.94 -11.81 -12.24
N ARG A 53 -19.09 -12.76 -12.68
CA ARG A 53 -19.48 -14.05 -13.26
C ARG A 53 -19.35 -15.23 -12.29
N GLY A 54 -19.06 -14.96 -11.02
CA GLY A 54 -18.95 -15.98 -9.97
C GLY A 54 -17.60 -16.72 -9.91
N TYR A 55 -16.58 -16.29 -10.65
CA TYR A 55 -15.24 -16.89 -10.55
C TYR A 55 -14.49 -16.34 -9.33
N THR A 56 -13.89 -17.23 -8.54
CA THR A 56 -13.14 -16.89 -7.31
C THR A 56 -11.62 -16.96 -7.47
N GLU A 57 -11.11 -17.11 -8.70
CA GLU A 57 -9.67 -17.17 -8.97
C GLU A 57 -8.96 -15.88 -8.55
N LEU A 58 -7.93 -16.03 -7.71
CA LEU A 58 -7.04 -14.94 -7.32
C LEU A 58 -5.89 -14.82 -8.33
N ARG A 59 -5.85 -13.71 -9.07
CA ARG A 59 -4.69 -13.32 -9.88
C ARG A 59 -3.94 -12.20 -9.19
N GLY A 60 -2.61 -12.24 -9.30
CA GLY A 60 -1.72 -11.26 -8.70
C GLY A 60 -0.63 -10.80 -9.66
N ALA A 61 0.13 -9.80 -9.22
CA ALA A 61 1.37 -9.40 -9.85
C ALA A 61 2.47 -9.36 -8.78
N ALA A 62 3.69 -9.69 -9.17
CA ALA A 62 4.85 -9.70 -8.29
C ALA A 62 5.88 -8.68 -8.78
N LEU A 63 6.41 -7.88 -7.86
CA LEU A 63 7.51 -6.94 -8.11
C LEU A 63 8.76 -7.42 -7.37
N ILE A 64 9.74 -7.93 -8.11
CA ILE A 64 10.95 -8.56 -7.55
C ILE A 64 12.19 -7.70 -7.84
N GLY A 65 13.19 -7.75 -6.98
CA GLY A 65 14.50 -7.12 -7.20
C GLY A 65 15.16 -6.63 -5.90
N PRO A 66 16.22 -5.80 -6.00
CA PRO A 66 17.06 -5.46 -4.85
C PRO A 66 16.33 -4.65 -3.76
N PRO A 67 16.78 -4.72 -2.50
CA PRO A 67 16.31 -3.82 -1.46
C PRO A 67 16.68 -2.37 -1.78
N GLY A 68 15.86 -1.42 -1.32
CA GLY A 68 16.13 0.02 -1.50
C GLY A 68 15.76 0.61 -2.87
N ILE A 69 15.38 -0.20 -3.87
CA ILE A 69 15.00 0.28 -5.22
C ILE A 69 13.60 0.94 -5.29
N GLY A 70 12.93 1.14 -4.14
CA GLY A 70 11.64 1.84 -4.10
C GLY A 70 10.40 0.97 -4.40
N LYS A 71 10.48 -0.37 -4.33
CA LYS A 71 9.33 -1.28 -4.57
C LYS A 71 8.09 -0.91 -3.76
N THR A 72 8.26 -0.75 -2.46
CA THR A 72 7.18 -0.35 -1.55
C THR A 72 6.61 1.01 -1.93
N ARG A 73 7.47 1.94 -2.38
CA ARG A 73 7.05 3.27 -2.83
C ARG A 73 6.22 3.20 -4.11
N MET A 74 6.64 2.38 -5.08
CA MET A 74 5.87 2.13 -6.31
C MET A 74 4.50 1.54 -5.99
N VAL A 75 4.43 0.51 -5.15
CA VAL A 75 3.15 -0.14 -4.76
C VAL A 75 2.23 0.86 -4.05
N LYS A 76 2.74 1.67 -3.12
CA LYS A 76 1.95 2.71 -2.44
C LYS A 76 1.41 3.75 -3.42
N ARG A 77 2.22 4.19 -4.39
CA ARG A 77 1.79 5.14 -5.43
C ARG A 77 0.69 4.55 -6.30
N ILE A 78 0.86 3.32 -6.77
CA ILE A 78 -0.16 2.60 -7.58
C ILE A 78 -1.46 2.43 -6.82
N ALA A 79 -1.40 2.11 -5.52
CA ALA A 79 -2.58 1.96 -4.69
C ALA A 79 -3.37 3.27 -4.52
N ALA A 80 -2.66 4.38 -4.29
CA ALA A 80 -3.27 5.71 -4.22
C ALA A 80 -3.92 6.10 -5.56
N GLU A 81 -3.19 5.93 -6.65
CA GLU A 81 -3.66 6.27 -8.00
C GLU A 81 -4.87 5.41 -8.43
N PHE A 82 -4.84 4.10 -8.13
CA PHE A 82 -5.97 3.23 -8.42
C PHE A 82 -7.23 3.68 -7.69
N LYS A 83 -7.10 4.08 -6.41
CA LYS A 83 -8.21 4.61 -5.64
C LYS A 83 -8.77 5.91 -6.26
N GLU A 84 -7.91 6.85 -6.63
CA GLU A 84 -8.31 8.10 -7.29
C GLU A 84 -9.08 7.84 -8.58
N VAL A 85 -8.58 6.94 -9.43
CA VAL A 85 -9.24 6.57 -10.69
C VAL A 85 -10.60 5.93 -10.43
N VAL A 86 -10.67 4.97 -9.51
CA VAL A 86 -11.92 4.25 -9.22
C VAL A 86 -12.97 5.17 -8.60
N ASP A 87 -12.57 6.05 -7.68
CA ASP A 87 -13.47 7.02 -7.06
C ASP A 87 -14.03 8.00 -8.13
N ALA A 88 -13.22 8.38 -9.12
CA ALA A 88 -13.64 9.23 -10.25
C ALA A 88 -14.57 8.51 -11.23
N THR A 89 -14.46 7.19 -11.40
CA THR A 89 -15.27 6.41 -12.36
C THR A 89 -16.55 5.82 -11.76
N GLY A 90 -16.93 6.21 -10.53
CA GLY A 90 -18.15 5.74 -9.89
C GLY A 90 -18.01 4.43 -9.09
N GLY A 91 -16.78 4.05 -8.75
CA GLY A 91 -16.51 2.91 -7.87
C GLY A 91 -16.42 1.55 -8.58
N LEU A 92 -16.06 0.53 -7.82
CA LEU A 92 -16.12 -0.88 -8.21
C LEU A 92 -17.05 -1.62 -7.24
N LYS A 93 -17.86 -2.55 -7.77
CA LYS A 93 -18.82 -3.33 -6.97
C LYS A 93 -18.12 -4.27 -6.00
N TYR A 94 -16.99 -4.86 -6.38
CA TYR A 94 -16.29 -5.81 -5.52
C TYR A 94 -15.13 -5.21 -4.71
N GLY A 95 -14.98 -3.88 -4.74
CA GLY A 95 -14.08 -3.11 -3.89
C GLY A 95 -12.91 -2.48 -4.63
N SER A 96 -12.52 -1.28 -4.18
CA SER A 96 -11.52 -0.42 -4.82
C SER A 96 -10.22 -0.25 -4.02
N LEU A 97 -10.14 -0.87 -2.83
CA LEU A 97 -9.04 -0.66 -1.90
C LEU A 97 -7.95 -1.70 -2.07
N ILE A 98 -6.71 -1.23 -2.22
CA ILE A 98 -5.50 -2.04 -2.13
C ILE A 98 -4.92 -1.87 -0.72
N TRP A 99 -4.99 -2.93 0.08
CA TRP A 99 -4.37 -2.96 1.41
C TRP A 99 -2.94 -3.51 1.33
N SER A 100 -1.97 -2.85 1.95
CA SER A 100 -0.55 -3.24 1.90
C SER A 100 0.01 -3.44 3.31
N VAL A 101 0.42 -4.67 3.62
CA VAL A 101 1.08 -5.02 4.89
C VAL A 101 2.52 -5.41 4.59
N THR A 102 3.44 -4.95 5.44
CA THR A 102 4.85 -5.37 5.37
C THR A 102 5.04 -6.59 6.25
N VAL A 103 5.47 -7.70 5.65
CA VAL A 103 5.67 -8.97 6.35
C VAL A 103 7.18 -9.26 6.43
N PRO A 104 7.74 -9.55 7.61
CA PRO A 104 9.14 -9.90 7.75
C PRO A 104 9.43 -11.27 7.11
N SER A 105 10.66 -11.48 6.63
CA SER A 105 11.02 -12.67 5.83
C SER A 105 10.86 -14.02 6.54
N ARG A 106 10.80 -14.04 7.88
CA ARG A 106 10.59 -15.26 8.69
C ARG A 106 9.24 -15.23 9.43
N ALA A 107 8.20 -14.71 8.78
CA ALA A 107 6.87 -14.70 9.37
C ALA A 107 6.17 -16.06 9.17
N THR A 108 5.59 -16.57 10.24
CA THR A 108 4.61 -17.66 10.18
C THR A 108 3.26 -17.14 9.67
N VAL A 109 2.35 -18.04 9.29
CA VAL A 109 0.96 -17.66 8.92
C VAL A 109 0.30 -16.90 10.05
N ARG A 110 0.47 -17.39 11.28
CA ARG A 110 0.02 -16.72 12.50
C ARG A 110 0.53 -15.29 12.61
N GLU A 111 1.85 -15.09 12.54
CA GLU A 111 2.45 -13.76 12.66
C GLU A 111 1.98 -12.82 11.54
N THR A 112 1.80 -13.36 10.33
CA THR A 112 1.24 -12.60 9.20
C THR A 112 -0.19 -12.16 9.48
N CYS A 113 -1.05 -13.05 9.99
CA CYS A 113 -2.41 -12.71 10.38
C CYS A 113 -2.45 -11.68 11.52
N GLU A 114 -1.60 -11.85 12.54
CA GLU A 114 -1.49 -10.89 13.65
C GLU A 114 -1.05 -9.50 13.15
N LEU A 115 -0.08 -9.43 12.21
CA LEU A 115 0.34 -8.17 11.57
C LEU A 115 -0.79 -7.53 10.76
N ILE A 116 -1.52 -8.30 9.97
CA ILE A 116 -2.67 -7.80 9.20
C ILE A 116 -3.75 -7.25 10.14
N LEU A 117 -4.09 -7.98 11.20
CA LEU A 117 -5.10 -7.58 12.16
C LEU A 117 -4.67 -6.34 12.95
N HIS A 118 -3.41 -6.26 13.35
CA HIS A 118 -2.84 -5.07 13.96
C HIS A 118 -2.98 -3.84 13.06
N ASP A 119 -2.62 -3.96 11.77
CA ASP A 119 -2.74 -2.87 10.79
C ASP A 119 -4.21 -2.48 10.54
N LEU A 120 -5.14 -3.44 10.62
CA LEU A 120 -6.59 -3.19 10.53
C LEU A 120 -7.17 -2.50 11.78
N GLY A 121 -6.39 -2.38 12.88
CA GLY A 121 -6.79 -1.78 14.16
C GLY A 121 -7.28 -2.77 15.22
N TYR A 122 -7.01 -4.07 15.06
CA TYR A 122 -7.46 -5.15 15.94
C TYR A 122 -6.27 -5.94 16.52
N PRO A 123 -5.51 -5.37 17.47
CA PRO A 123 -4.39 -6.08 18.08
C PRO A 123 -4.89 -7.28 18.89
N ILE A 124 -4.30 -8.45 18.66
CA ILE A 124 -4.63 -9.67 19.40
C ILE A 124 -3.59 -9.88 20.51
N SER A 125 -4.07 -9.95 21.74
CA SER A 125 -3.23 -10.16 22.94
C SER A 125 -3.22 -11.62 23.42
N ALA A 126 -4.19 -12.44 23.01
CA ALA A 126 -4.33 -13.82 23.46
C ALA A 126 -3.86 -14.82 22.39
N ARG A 127 -3.29 -15.95 22.82
CA ARG A 127 -2.93 -17.05 21.90
C ARG A 127 -4.21 -17.59 21.27
N ARG A 128 -4.32 -17.48 19.94
CA ARG A 128 -5.41 -18.03 19.12
C ARG A 128 -4.84 -19.04 18.14
N ASP A 129 -5.69 -19.96 17.69
CA ASP A 129 -5.33 -20.89 16.63
C ASP A 129 -5.28 -20.16 15.27
N GLU A 130 -4.52 -20.73 14.34
CA GLU A 130 -4.32 -20.14 13.01
C GLU A 130 -5.62 -20.06 12.20
N GLY A 131 -6.49 -21.07 12.31
CA GLY A 131 -7.77 -21.10 11.59
C GLY A 131 -8.68 -19.95 12.00
N TYR A 132 -8.78 -19.70 13.31
CA TYR A 132 -9.48 -18.54 13.85
C TYR A 132 -8.89 -17.23 13.35
N LEU A 133 -7.56 -17.06 13.41
CA LEU A 133 -6.89 -15.84 12.94
C LEU A 133 -7.16 -15.57 11.46
N VAL A 134 -7.11 -16.60 10.61
CA VAL A 134 -7.44 -16.48 9.19
C VAL A 134 -8.90 -16.09 9.00
N SER A 135 -9.84 -16.76 9.69
CA SER A 135 -11.26 -16.44 9.59
C SER A 135 -11.56 -15.00 10.02
N LEU A 136 -10.88 -14.51 11.06
CA LEU A 136 -11.01 -13.16 11.55
C LEU A 136 -10.43 -12.14 10.57
N VAL A 137 -9.28 -12.41 9.95
CA VAL A 137 -8.74 -11.55 8.88
C VAL A 137 -9.75 -11.43 7.74
N VAL A 138 -10.33 -12.54 7.28
CA VAL A 138 -11.32 -12.54 6.21
C VAL A 138 -12.55 -11.72 6.60
N ASP A 139 -13.11 -11.94 7.79
CA ASP A 139 -14.26 -11.20 8.31
C ASP A 139 -13.98 -9.69 8.39
N ARG A 140 -12.83 -9.29 8.95
CA ARG A 140 -12.47 -7.87 9.05
C ARG A 140 -12.20 -7.21 7.71
N LEU A 141 -11.59 -7.93 6.77
CA LEU A 141 -11.41 -7.44 5.41
C LEU A 141 -12.76 -7.29 4.70
N GLN A 142 -13.72 -8.19 4.94
CA GLN A 142 -15.07 -8.09 4.40
C GLN A 142 -15.82 -6.89 5.01
N GLN A 143 -15.81 -6.71 6.32
CA GLN A 143 -16.47 -5.59 6.98
C GLN A 143 -15.88 -4.23 6.59
N LYS A 144 -14.55 -4.14 6.40
CA LYS A 144 -13.91 -2.91 5.89
C LYS A 144 -14.18 -2.66 4.40
N ARG A 145 -14.69 -3.64 3.63
CA ARG A 145 -15.23 -3.37 2.28
C ARG A 145 -16.49 -2.50 2.34
N ASP A 146 -17.22 -2.51 3.46
CA ASP A 146 -18.52 -1.85 3.57
C ASP A 146 -18.43 -0.37 3.99
N CYS A 147 -17.24 0.14 4.35
CA CYS A 147 -17.06 1.53 4.75
C CYS A 147 -17.12 2.56 3.60
N SER A 148 -17.25 2.14 2.34
CA SER A 148 -17.52 3.09 1.23
C SER A 148 -19.01 3.34 0.96
N ALA A 149 -19.91 2.81 1.79
CA ALA A 149 -21.36 3.02 1.65
C ALA A 149 -22.01 3.83 2.79
N SER A 150 -21.22 4.46 3.68
CA SER A 150 -21.79 5.33 4.72
C SER A 150 -20.86 6.49 5.08
N SER A 151 -20.96 7.57 4.29
CA SER A 151 -20.77 8.93 4.78
C SER A 151 -21.71 9.83 3.98
N ARG A 152 -22.81 10.22 4.64
CA ARG A 152 -23.59 11.40 4.30
C ARG A 152 -22.77 12.65 4.58
#